data_AF-A0A2G9T5N9-F1
#
_entry.id   AF-A0A2G9T5N9-F1
#
_cell.length_a   1.000
_cell.length_b   1.000
_cell.length_c   1.000
_cell.angle_alpha   90.00
_cell.angle_beta   90.00
_cell.angle_gamma   90.00
#
_symmetry.space_group_name_H-M   'P 1'
#
loop_
_entity.id
_entity.type
_entity.pdbx_description
1 polymer ?
#
loop_
_entity_poly.entity_id
_entity_poly.type
_entity_poly.pdbx_seq_one_letter_code
_entity_poly.pdbx_strand_id
1 'polypeptide(L)'
;MQITVVEIDPKMLEVAKKWFGLELDKRHTVTVMDGVDFLKQAVMQGHRYNVIHIDACTLKDNVATNCPVDVFYEKGNLDILSKLISNKGASCS
;
A
#
# COMPACT_ATOMS: atom_id res chain seq x y z
N MET A 1 15.26 8.51 -2.58
CA MET A 1 14.14 7.56 -2.47
C MET A 1 13.05 8.23 -1.67
N GLN A 2 11.82 8.27 -2.17
CA GLN A 2 10.65 8.78 -1.45
C GLN A 2 9.70 7.60 -1.27
N ILE A 3 9.33 7.31 -0.03
CA ILE A 3 8.56 6.15 0.38
C ILE A 3 7.27 6.67 0.98
N THR A 4 6.15 6.20 0.43
CA THR A 4 4.83 6.39 1.00
C THR A 4 4.32 5.02 1.41
N VAL A 5 4.11 4.83 2.70
CA VAL A 5 3.48 3.62 3.25
C VAL A 5 2.01 3.91 3.47
N VAL A 6 1.15 2.95 3.14
CA VAL A 6 -0.28 3.02 3.42
C VAL A 6 -0.62 1.88 4.36
N GLU A 7 -1.10 2.20 5.55
CA GLU A 7 -1.42 1.24 6.60
C GLU A 7 -2.88 1.42 7.00
N ILE A 8 -3.63 0.33 7.13
CA ILE A 8 -5.05 0.39 7.50
C ILE A 8 -5.23 0.53 9.02
N ASP A 9 -4.33 -0.04 9.82
CA ASP A 9 -4.40 -0.02 11.28
C ASP A 9 -3.48 1.05 11.91
N PRO A 10 -4.02 2.13 12.50
CA PRO A 10 -3.20 3.13 13.19
C PRO A 10 -2.37 2.55 14.35
N LYS A 11 -2.78 1.41 14.94
CA LYS A 11 -2.02 0.76 16.02
C LYS A 11 -0.73 0.13 15.53
N MET A 12 -0.68 -0.34 14.29
CA MET A 12 0.56 -0.84 13.69
C MET A 12 1.60 0.28 13.56
N LEU A 13 1.17 1.48 13.16
CA LEU A 13 2.04 2.66 13.13
C LEU A 13 2.54 3.06 14.53
N GLU A 14 1.67 3.02 15.54
CA GLU A 14 2.04 3.30 16.93
C GLU A 14 3.11 2.32 17.43
N VAL A 15 2.90 1.03 17.19
CA VAL A 15 3.83 -0.04 17.57
C VAL A 15 5.17 0.11 16.84
N ALA A 16 5.14 0.36 15.53
CA ALA A 16 6.35 0.54 14.72
C ALA A 16 7.21 1.71 15.23
N LYS A 17 6.59 2.84 15.57
CA LYS A 17 7.29 4.00 16.13
C LYS A 17 7.84 3.73 17.52
N LYS A 18 7.03 3.12 18.39
CA LYS A 18 7.37 2.96 19.81
C LYS A 18 8.40 1.87 20.06
N TRP A 19 8.33 0.77 19.32
CA TRP A 19 9.07 -0.45 19.62
C TRP A 19 10.06 -0.87 18.54
N PHE A 20 9.87 -0.44 17.29
CA PHE A 20 10.71 -0.85 16.15
C PHE A 20 11.53 0.29 15.54
N GLY A 21 11.54 1.47 16.16
CA GLY A 21 12.40 2.58 15.75
C GLY A 21 12.01 3.21 14.41
N LEU A 22 10.74 3.14 14.00
CA LEU A 22 10.28 3.82 12.80
C LEU A 22 10.37 5.34 12.97
N GLU A 23 11.26 5.96 12.19
CA GLU A 23 11.37 7.41 12.07
C GLU A 23 10.74 7.89 10.75
N LEU A 24 9.89 8.92 10.85
CA LEU A 24 9.28 9.56 9.69
C LEU A 24 10.02 10.85 9.36
N ASP A 25 10.25 11.10 8.08
CA ASP A 25 10.92 12.30 7.59
C ASP A 25 10.26 12.78 6.28
N LYS A 26 10.87 13.76 5.61
CA LYS A 26 10.36 14.28 4.32
C LYS A 26 10.37 13.25 3.18
N ARG A 27 11.11 12.14 3.35
CA ARG A 27 11.31 11.09 2.36
C ARG A 27 10.59 9.79 2.74
N HIS A 28 10.09 9.65 3.97
CA HIS A 28 9.34 8.50 4.45
C HIS A 28 8.09 8.95 5.18
N THR A 29 6.94 8.79 4.53
CA THR A 29 5.63 9.14 5.07
C THR A 29 4.76 7.90 5.23
N VAL A 30 3.88 7.92 6.23
CA VAL A 30 2.88 6.88 6.45
C VAL A 30 1.52 7.55 6.43
N THR A 31 0.60 7.01 5.62
CA THR A 31 -0.79 7.43 5.56
C THR A 31 -1.64 6.30 6.16
N VAL A 32 -2.41 6.62 7.20
CA VAL A 32 -3.35 5.65 7.79
C VAL A 32 -4.67 5.72 7.02
N MET A 33 -4.91 4.76 6.14
CA MET A 33 -6.13 4.66 5.33
C MET A 33 -6.27 3.30 4.65
N ASP A 34 -7.45 3.03 4.10
CA ASP A 34 -7.64 1.88 3.21
C ASP A 34 -6.76 1.98 1.95
N GLY A 35 -6.04 0.90 1.66
CA GLY A 35 -5.10 0.85 0.54
C GLY A 35 -5.76 1.01 -0.83
N VAL A 36 -6.96 0.45 -1.04
CA VAL A 36 -7.68 0.56 -2.30
C VAL A 36 -8.17 1.99 -2.52
N ASP A 37 -8.64 2.64 -1.46
CA ASP A 37 -9.03 4.05 -1.52
C ASP A 37 -7.84 4.96 -1.79
N PHE A 38 -6.66 4.65 -1.22
CA PHE A 38 -5.42 5.37 -1.55
C PHE A 38 -5.07 5.22 -3.02
N LEU A 39 -5.12 4.00 -3.57
CA LEU A 39 -4.81 3.75 -4.98
C LEU A 39 -5.74 4.55 -5.92
N LYS A 40 -7.04 4.59 -5.62
CA LYS A 40 -8.02 5.41 -6.37
C LYS A 40 -7.68 6.89 -6.32
N GLN A 41 -7.40 7.43 -5.13
CA GLN A 41 -6.99 8.82 -4.95
C GLN A 41 -5.68 9.13 -5.67
N ALA A 42 -4.72 8.20 -5.62
CA ALA A 42 -3.43 8.37 -6.25
C ALA A 42 -3.54 8.48 -7.77
N VAL A 43 -4.43 7.69 -8.39
CA VAL A 43 -4.71 7.79 -9.82
C VAL A 43 -5.33 9.15 -10.15
N MET A 44 -6.31 9.62 -9.36
CA MET A 44 -6.94 10.93 -9.58
C MET A 44 -5.97 12.10 -9.45
N GLN A 45 -5.00 11.99 -8.54
CA GLN A 45 -3.96 13.00 -8.32
C GLN A 45 -2.82 12.91 -9.36
N GLY A 46 -2.85 11.94 -10.27
CA GLY A 46 -1.82 11.77 -11.31
C GLY A 46 -0.50 11.22 -10.78
N HIS A 47 -0.49 10.57 -9.61
CA HIS A 47 0.72 9.98 -9.06
C HIS A 47 1.24 8.83 -9.93
N ARG A 48 2.55 8.63 -9.88
CA ARG A 48 3.28 7.54 -10.52
C ARG A 48 4.38 7.05 -9.59
N TYR A 49 4.54 5.73 -9.50
CA TYR A 49 5.52 5.08 -8.65
C TYR A 49 6.49 4.24 -9.46
N ASN A 50 7.76 4.22 -9.05
CA ASN A 50 8.75 3.31 -9.63
C ASN A 50 8.64 1.90 -9.04
N VAL A 51 8.20 1.79 -7.78
CA VAL A 51 7.98 0.51 -7.11
C VAL A 51 6.67 0.60 -6.36
N ILE A 52 5.82 -0.41 -6.51
CA ILE A 52 4.66 -0.64 -5.65
C ILE A 52 4.88 -1.99 -4.98
N HIS A 53 4.77 -2.03 -3.66
CA HIS A 53 4.87 -3.27 -2.88
C HIS A 53 3.59 -3.42 -2.08
N ILE A 54 2.90 -4.55 -2.25
CA ILE A 54 1.64 -4.83 -1.57
C ILE A 54 1.90 -5.93 -0.54
N ASP A 55 1.98 -5.54 0.73
CA ASP A 55 2.10 -6.45 1.87
C ASP A 55 0.94 -6.18 2.83
N ALA A 56 -0.27 -6.54 2.39
CA ALA A 56 -1.51 -6.27 3.12
C ALA A 56 -2.23 -7.58 3.41
N CYS A 57 -2.16 -8.05 4.64
CA CYS A 57 -2.68 -9.34 5.08
C CYS A 57 -4.02 -9.24 5.83
N THR A 58 -4.72 -10.36 5.99
CA THR A 58 -5.96 -10.43 6.78
C THR A 58 -5.99 -11.66 7.69
N LEU A 59 -6.41 -11.49 8.94
CA LEU A 59 -6.59 -12.61 9.88
C LEU A 59 -7.96 -13.30 9.75
N LYS A 60 -8.76 -12.94 8.73
CA LYS A 60 -10.08 -13.55 8.51
C LYS A 60 -9.94 -14.98 8.00
N ASP A 61 -10.72 -15.88 8.58
CA ASP A 61 -10.88 -17.24 8.08
C ASP A 61 -11.68 -17.28 6.77
N ASN A 62 -11.52 -18.37 6.01
CA ASN A 62 -12.25 -18.64 4.76
C ASN A 62 -12.03 -17.60 3.64
N VAL A 63 -10.85 -16.98 3.58
CA VAL A 63 -10.42 -16.14 2.45
C VAL A 63 -9.66 -16.98 1.42
N ALA A 64 -9.66 -16.56 0.14
CA ALA A 64 -8.95 -17.30 -0.91
C ALA A 64 -7.44 -17.09 -0.79
N THR A 65 -7.03 -15.86 -0.51
CA THR A 65 -5.65 -15.47 -0.24
C THR A 65 -5.59 -14.57 1.00
N ASN A 66 -4.64 -14.87 1.89
CA ASN A 66 -4.43 -14.08 3.10
C ASN A 66 -3.56 -12.85 2.80
N CYS A 67 -2.47 -13.02 2.05
CA CYS A 67 -1.49 -11.99 1.78
C CYS A 67 -1.03 -12.00 0.30
N PRO A 68 -1.19 -10.88 -0.43
CA PRO A 68 -2.17 -9.82 -0.17
C PRO A 68 -3.59 -10.33 0.05
N VAL A 69 -4.43 -9.53 0.70
CA VAL A 69 -5.87 -9.77 0.81
C VAL A 69 -6.54 -9.71 -0.56
N ASP A 70 -7.55 -10.58 -0.76
CA ASP A 70 -8.23 -10.84 -2.05
C ASP A 70 -8.58 -9.59 -2.88
N VAL A 71 -8.93 -8.47 -2.23
CA VAL A 71 -9.30 -7.21 -2.89
C VAL A 71 -8.20 -6.66 -3.81
N PHE A 72 -6.92 -6.93 -3.53
CA PHE A 72 -5.82 -6.47 -4.38
C PHE A 72 -5.66 -7.28 -5.67
N TYR A 73 -6.30 -8.44 -5.77
CA TYR A 73 -6.32 -9.27 -6.99
C TYR A 73 -7.54 -9.02 -7.87
N GLU A 74 -8.51 -8.23 -7.40
CA GLU A 74 -9.67 -7.87 -8.20
C GLU A 74 -9.24 -7.08 -9.44
N LYS A 75 -9.77 -7.46 -10.61
CA LYS A 75 -9.40 -6.86 -11.90
C LYS A 75 -9.44 -5.34 -11.89
N GLY A 76 -10.47 -4.75 -11.28
CA GLY A 76 -10.59 -3.28 -11.18
C GLY A 76 -9.44 -2.63 -10.41
N ASN A 77 -8.95 -3.27 -9.34
CA ASN A 77 -7.85 -2.76 -8.53
C ASN A 77 -6.49 -3.02 -9.20
N LEU A 78 -6.34 -4.15 -9.92
CA LEU A 78 -5.17 -4.40 -10.79
C LEU A 78 -5.07 -3.36 -11.93
N ASP A 79 -6.20 -2.97 -12.52
CA ASP A 79 -6.24 -1.92 -13.55
C ASP A 79 -5.83 -0.55 -12.96
N ILE A 80 -6.17 -0.27 -11.71
CA ILE A 80 -5.74 0.95 -10.99
C ILE A 80 -4.22 0.88 -10.71
N LEU A 81 -3.73 -0.25 -10.20
CA LEU A 81 -2.31 -0.47 -9.92
C LEU A 81 -1.45 -0.30 -11.17
N SER A 82 -1.85 -0.90 -12.29
CA SER A 82 -1.13 -0.79 -13.57
C SER A 82 -0.98 0.66 -14.06
N LYS A 83 -1.99 1.51 -13.81
CA LYS A 83 -1.94 2.94 -14.14
C LYS A 83 -0.95 3.70 -13.25
N LEU A 84 -0.72 3.25 -12.02
CA LEU A 84 0.16 3.92 -11.06
C LEU A 84 1.64 3.57 -11.26
N ILE A 85 1.96 2.43 -11.87
CA ILE A 85 3.34 2.01 -12.11
C ILE A 85 3.91 2.78 -13.31
N SER A 86 5.10 3.36 -13.14
CA SER A 86 5.83 4.01 -14.24
C SER A 86 6.29 3.00 -15.31
N ASN A 87 6.60 3.44 -16.54
CA ASN A 87 6.98 2.54 -17.64
C ASN A 87 8.15 1.58 -17.36
N LYS A 88 9.05 1.94 -16.43
CA LYS A 88 10.18 1.10 -15.98
C LYS A 88 10.04 0.65 -14.52
N GLY A 89 8.85 0.84 -13.97
CA GLY A 89 8.55 0.48 -12.59
C GLY A 89 8.19 -1.00 -12.46
N ALA A 90 8.18 -1.46 -11.22
CA ALA A 90 7.79 -2.81 -10.87
C ALA A 90 6.68 -2.78 -9.81
N SER A 91 5.82 -3.80 -9.85
CA SER A 91 4.92 -4.12 -8.75
C SER A 91 5.29 -5.49 -8.21
N CYS A 92 5.33 -5.59 -6.90
CA CYS A 92 5.59 -6.82 -6.17
C CYS A 92 4.51 -7.02 -5.11
N SER A 93 4.21 -8.28 -4.85
CA SER A 93 3.29 -8.78 -3.82
C SER A 93 3.94 -9.97 -3.15
#